data_AF-A0A3A6PPT5-F1
#
_entry.id   AF-A0A3A6PPT5-F1
#
_cell.length_a   1.000
_cell.length_b   1.000
_cell.length_c   1.000
_cell.angle_alpha   90.00
_cell.angle_beta   90.00
_cell.angle_gamma   90.00
#
_symmetry.space_group_name_H-M   'P 1'
#
loop_
_entity.id
_entity.type
_entity.pdbx_description
1 polymer ?
#
loop_
_entity_poly.entity_id
_entity_poly.type
_entity_poly.pdbx_seq_one_letter_code
_entity_poly.pdbx_strand_id
1 'polypeptide(L)' 'MQRIGTVDKTAQGLGIVALDTEDTPDIGLMVIDESLSTVGRIVDIFGPVASPYAAITPTDSASLTDLVGTTLYAE' A
#
# COMPACT_ATOMS: atom_id res chain seq x y z
N MET A 1 -7.65 8.05 7.46
CA MET A 1 -8.14 6.82 6.79
C MET A 1 -8.56 7.12 5.36
N GLN A 2 -7.56 7.18 4.49
CA GLN A 2 -7.67 7.36 3.06
C GLN A 2 -7.52 6.00 2.37
N ARG A 3 -8.42 5.65 1.45
CA ARG A 3 -8.28 4.42 0.66
C ARG A 3 -7.12 4.58 -0.32
N ILE A 4 -6.16 3.66 -0.27
CA ILE A 4 -4.97 3.65 -1.13
C ILE A 4 -5.28 2.88 -2.41
N GLY A 5 -5.78 1.66 -2.27
CA GLY A 5 -6.08 0.78 -3.40
C GLY A 5 -5.92 -0.68 -3.02
N THR A 6 -5.89 -1.55 -4.02
CA THR A 6 -5.67 -3.00 -3.83
C THR A 6 -4.26 -3.38 -4.26
N VAL A 7 -3.60 -4.24 -3.49
CA VAL A 7 -2.27 -4.76 -3.85
C VAL A 7 -2.40 -5.67 -5.08
N ASP A 8 -1.90 -5.20 -6.22
CA ASP A 8 -1.93 -5.93 -7.49
C ASP A 8 -0.83 -7.01 -7.50
N LYS A 9 0.39 -6.61 -7.11
CA LYS A 9 1.56 -7.46 -7.25
C LYS A 9 2.59 -7.21 -6.17
N THR A 10 3.57 -8.10 -6.11
CA THR A 10 4.74 -7.95 -5.26
C THR A 10 6.00 -7.84 -6.11
N ALA A 11 6.96 -7.04 -5.65
CA ALA A 11 8.24 -6.86 -6.33
C ALA A 11 9.34 -6.62 -5.30
N GLN A 12 10.42 -7.40 -5.35
CA GLN A 12 11.60 -7.26 -4.47
C GLN A 12 11.26 -7.18 -2.97
N GLY A 13 10.24 -7.90 -2.52
CA GLY A 13 9.84 -7.86 -1.11
C GLY A 13 8.83 -6.75 -0.75
N LEU A 14 8.29 -6.04 -1.73
CA LEU A 14 7.34 -4.93 -1.56
C LEU A 14 5.98 -5.30 -2.15
N GLY A 15 4.89 -4.87 -1.51
CA GLY A 15 3.57 -4.83 -2.12
C GLY A 15 3.40 -3.57 -2.97
N ILE A 16 2.89 -3.71 -4.18
CA ILE A 16 2.67 -2.60 -5.11
C ILE A 16 1.18 -2.36 -5.27
N VAL A 17 0.76 -1.13 -5.02
CA VAL A 17 -0.63 -0.68 -5.08
C VAL A 17 -0.76 0.44 -6.11
N ALA A 18 -1.73 0.32 -7.00
CA ALA A 18 -2.15 1.46 -7.83
C ALA A 18 -3.03 2.39 -6.99
N LEU A 19 -2.73 3.69 -6.99
CA LEU A 19 -3.48 4.65 -6.19
C LEU A 19 -4.83 4.96 -6.84
N ASP A 20 -5.91 4.68 -6.10
CA ASP A 20 -7.31 4.90 -6.51
C ASP A 20 -7.85 6.28 -6.07
N THR A 21 -6.97 7.20 -5.68
CA THR A 21 -7.31 8.46 -5.01
C THR A 21 -6.59 9.64 -5.68
N GLU A 22 -7.25 10.80 -5.70
CA GLU A 22 -6.67 12.04 -6.24
C GLU A 22 -5.55 12.59 -5.36
N ASP A 23 -5.59 12.31 -4.06
CA ASP A 23 -4.58 12.74 -3.10
C ASP A 23 -3.48 11.68 -2.99
N THR A 24 -2.24 12.09 -3.21
CA THR A 24 -1.10 11.19 -3.05
C THR A 24 -0.76 11.08 -1.56
N PRO A 25 -0.76 9.88 -0.96
CA PRO A 25 -0.40 9.71 0.44
C PRO A 25 1.06 10.09 0.69
N ASP A 26 1.41 10.42 1.92
CA ASP A 26 2.81 10.69 2.27
C ASP A 26 3.62 9.40 2.42
N ILE A 27 4.89 9.46 2.04
CA ILE A 27 5.84 8.38 2.31
C ILE A 27 6.06 8.27 3.82
N GLY A 28 6.07 7.04 4.33
CA GLY A 28 6.23 6.74 5.75
C GLY A 28 4.92 6.50 6.49
N LEU A 29 3.76 6.76 5.87
CA LEU A 29 2.46 6.44 6.46
C LEU A 29 2.28 4.93 6.63
N MET A 30 1.67 4.57 7.76
CA MET A 30 1.28 3.18 8.02
C MET A 30 0.04 2.84 7.19
N VAL A 31 0.01 1.60 6.72
CA VAL A 31 -1.15 1.08 6.01
C VAL A 31 -1.83 -0.02 6.81
N ILE A 32 -3.15 0.01 6.76
CA ILE A 32 -4.03 -0.97 7.40
C ILE A 32 -4.88 -1.67 6.34
N ASP A 33 -5.33 -2.87 6.67
CA ASP A 33 -6.31 -3.61 5.88
C ASP A 33 -7.76 -3.29 6.29
N GLU A 34 -8.72 -3.98 5.69
CA GLU A 34 -10.15 -3.87 6.03
C GLU A 34 -10.51 -4.31 7.45
N SER A 35 -9.64 -5.10 8.10
CA SER A 35 -9.78 -5.54 9.49
C SER A 35 -9.15 -4.56 10.49
N LEU A 36 -8.71 -3.38 10.02
CA LEU A 36 -7.99 -2.37 10.79
C LEU A 36 -6.66 -2.87 11.38
N SER A 37 -6.08 -3.92 10.76
CA SER A 37 -4.78 -4.44 11.17
C SER A 37 -3.68 -3.72 10.42
N THR A 38 -2.63 -3.30 11.14
CA THR A 38 -1.47 -2.67 10.52
C THR A 38 -0.63 -3.70 9.76
N VAL A 39 -0.63 -3.59 8.44
CA VAL A 39 -0.01 -4.59 7.55
C VAL A 39 1.30 -4.10 6.92
N GLY A 40 1.59 -2.80 6.96
CA GLY A 40 2.80 -2.29 6.33
C GLY A 40 3.00 -0.79 6.47
N ARG A 41 3.96 -0.28 5.69
CA ARG A 41 4.29 1.15 5.58
C ARG A 41 4.60 1.52 4.13
N ILE A 42 4.17 2.70 3.70
CA ILE A 42 4.54 3.27 2.40
C ILE A 42 6.02 3.65 2.43
N VAL A 43 6.80 3.12 1.50
CA VAL A 43 8.24 3.40 1.40
C VAL A 43 8.63 4.15 0.14
N ASP A 44 7.78 4.15 -0.88
CA ASP A 44 8.01 4.90 -2.12
C ASP A 44 6.70 5.18 -2.85
N ILE A 45 6.69 6.24 -3.65
CA ILE A 45 5.61 6.60 -4.57
C ILE A 45 6.20 6.94 -5.93
N PHE A 46 5.77 6.23 -6.95
CA PHE A 46 6.42 6.26 -8.26
C PHE A 46 5.41 6.07 -9.41
N GLY A 47 5.88 6.25 -10.64
CA GLY A 47 5.07 6.04 -11.85
C GLY A 47 4.40 7.32 -12.38
N PRO A 48 3.36 7.19 -13.22
CA PRO A 48 2.70 8.32 -13.85
C PRO A 48 2.02 9.22 -12.82
N VAL A 49 2.25 10.53 -12.89
CA VAL A 49 1.62 11.51 -11.98
C VAL A 49 0.09 11.52 -12.04
N ALA A 50 -0.51 11.05 -13.14
CA ALA A 50 -1.96 10.91 -13.26
C ALA A 50 -2.52 9.62 -12.63
N SER A 51 -1.67 8.62 -12.38
CA SER A 51 -2.04 7.32 -11.80
C SER A 51 -0.83 6.71 -11.10
N PRO A 52 -0.41 7.29 -9.96
CA PRO A 52 0.78 6.86 -9.26
C PRO A 52 0.62 5.49 -8.60
N TYR A 53 1.75 4.86 -8.30
CA TYR A 53 1.85 3.62 -7.55
C TYR A 53 2.51 3.87 -6.20
N ALA A 54 2.08 3.14 -5.18
CA ALA A 54 2.73 3.10 -3.87
C ALA A 54 3.42 1.75 -3.66
N ALA A 55 4.66 1.80 -3.15
CA ALA A 55 5.36 0.63 -2.66
C ALA A 55 5.20 0.50 -1.14
N ILE A 56 4.88 -0.70 -0.69
CA ILE A 56 4.57 -1.00 0.70
C ILE A 56 5.52 -2.08 1.21
N THR A 57 6.22 -1.78 2.30
CA THR A 57 6.96 -2.79 3.05
C THR A 57 6.03 -3.39 4.10
N PRO A 58 5.85 -4.73 4.13
CA PRO A 58 5.08 -5.39 5.16
C PRO A 58 5.70 -5.20 6.56
N THR A 59 4.87 -5.25 7.59
CA THR A 59 5.32 -5.39 8.99
C THR A 59 5.72 -6.84 9.28
N ASP A 60 6.43 -7.09 10.40
CA ASP A 60 6.81 -8.45 10.81
C ASP A 60 5.62 -9.40 11.04
N SER A 61 4.41 -8.83 11.24
CA SER A 61 3.16 -9.56 11.45
C SER A 61 2.39 -9.90 10.18
N ALA A 62 2.82 -9.42 9.01
CA ALA A 62 2.15 -9.65 7.73
C ALA A 62 3.13 -10.18 6.68
N SER A 63 2.72 -11.18 5.90
CA SER A 63 3.51 -11.62 4.75
C SER A 63 3.06 -10.92 3.47
N LEU A 64 3.94 -10.89 2.47
CA LEU A 64 3.58 -10.38 1.14
C LEU A 64 2.45 -11.17 0.47
N THR A 65 2.34 -12.46 0.79
CA THR A 65 1.27 -13.31 0.29
C THR A 65 -0.08 -12.87 0.85
N ASP A 66 -0.10 -12.43 2.11
CA ASP A 66 -1.33 -11.93 2.76
C ASP A 66 -1.76 -10.59 2.19
N LEU A 67 -0.81 -9.79 1.69
CA LEU A 67 -1.08 -8.47 1.10
C LEU A 67 -1.73 -8.56 -0.28
N VAL A 68 -1.34 -9.52 -1.13
CA VAL A 68 -1.83 -9.59 -2.52
C VAL A 68 -3.36 -9.74 -2.56
N GLY A 69 -4.03 -8.86 -3.31
CA GLY A 69 -5.48 -8.85 -3.44
C GLY A 69 -6.23 -8.17 -2.28
N THR A 70 -5.53 -7.70 -1.25
CA THR A 70 -6.15 -6.95 -0.15
C THR A 70 -6.28 -5.47 -0.47
N THR A 71 -7.36 -4.86 0.03
CA THR A 71 -7.55 -3.40 -0.05
C THR A 71 -6.91 -2.73 1.15
N LEU A 72 -6.09 -1.72 0.87
CA LEU A 72 -5.30 -1.01 1.86
C LEU A 72 -5.79 0.42 2.05
N TYR A 73 -5.62 0.89 3.27
CA TYR A 73 -5.97 2.24 3.71
C TYR A 73 -4.76 2.85 4.42
N ALA A 74 -4.48 4.12 4.19
CA ALA A 74 -3.48 4.88 4.95
C ALA A 74 -4.19 5.64 6.07
N GLU A 75 -3.57 5.68 7.24
CA GLU A 75 -4.06 6.51 8.35
C GLU A 75 -3.84 7.99 8.11
#